data_AF-A0A9E1MJN8-F1
#
_entry.id   AF-A0A9E1MJN8-F1
#
_cell.length_a   1.000
_cell.length_b   1.000
_cell.length_c   1.000
_cell.angle_alpha   90.00
_cell.angle_beta   90.00
_cell.angle_gamma   90.00
#
_symmetry.space_group_name_H-M   'P 1'
#
loop_
_entity.id
_entity.type
_entity.pdbx_description
1 polymer ?
#
loop_
_entity_poly.entity_id
_entity_poly.type
_entity_poly.pdbx_seq_one_letter_code
_entity_poly.pdbx_strand_id
1 'polypeptide(L)'
;FTVEVDTLLTKEPIYYTVTSTLSEAKDFPFFLVKNREKYNFGYSERHIPFYRNLTENIWGMTAIFTHRFTNILKDLESKLKINDNIVIFLILVKLLIWY
;
A
#
# COMPACT_ATOMS: atom_id res chain seq x y z
N PHE A 1 16.39 6.80 -8.63
CA PHE A 1 16.10 8.15 -8.11
C PHE A 1 15.82 8.08 -6.61
N THR A 2 15.87 9.21 -5.90
CA THR A 2 15.50 9.33 -4.48
C THR A 2 14.38 10.35 -4.32
N VAL A 3 13.61 10.25 -3.24
CA VAL A 3 12.54 11.21 -2.89
C VAL A 3 12.66 11.52 -1.41
N GLU A 4 12.59 12.81 -1.07
CA GLU A 4 12.64 13.27 0.32
C GLU A 4 11.46 12.72 1.12
N VAL A 5 11.72 12.28 2.35
CA VAL A 5 10.69 11.69 3.22
C VAL A 5 9.59 12.71 3.53
N ASP A 6 9.94 13.98 3.75
CA ASP A 6 8.97 15.06 4.00
C ASP A 6 7.99 15.25 2.83
N THR A 7 8.47 15.04 1.60
CA THR A 7 7.60 15.07 0.41
C THR A 7 6.60 13.92 0.45
N LEU A 8 7.02 12.73 0.89
CA LEU A 8 6.14 11.55 0.98
C LEU A 8 5.18 11.65 2.18
N LEU A 9 5.58 12.30 3.27
CA LEU A 9 4.72 12.53 4.44
C LEU A 9 3.61 13.54 4.15
N THR A 10 3.87 14.55 3.33
CA THR A 10 2.88 15.60 3.01
C THR A 10 1.98 15.24 1.84
N LYS A 11 2.43 14.35 0.95
CA LYS A 11 1.73 14.03 -0.29
C LYS A 11 0.98 12.71 -0.17
N GLU A 12 -0.30 12.72 -0.51
CA GLU A 12 -1.10 11.50 -0.59
C GLU A 12 -1.05 10.90 -2.00
N PRO A 13 -1.04 9.57 -2.14
CA PRO A 13 -1.14 8.93 -3.44
C PRO A 13 -2.54 9.09 -4.02
N ILE A 14 -2.62 9.18 -5.34
CA ILE A 14 -3.88 9.17 -6.05
C ILE A 14 -4.18 7.73 -6.47
N TYR A 15 -5.35 7.23 -6.07
CA TYR A 15 -5.77 5.87 -6.41
C TYR A 15 -6.53 5.86 -7.73
N TYR A 16 -6.13 4.95 -8.62
CA TYR A 16 -6.85 4.63 -9.85
C TYR A 16 -7.45 3.24 -9.75
N THR A 17 -8.72 3.13 -10.10
CA THR A 17 -9.41 1.85 -10.14
C THR A 17 -9.18 1.19 -11.50
N VAL A 18 -8.65 -0.03 -11.47
CA VAL A 18 -8.51 -0.89 -12.63
C VAL A 18 -9.42 -2.08 -12.44
N THR A 19 -10.33 -2.25 -13.38
CA THR A 19 -11.24 -3.39 -13.41
C THR A 19 -10.75 -4.38 -14.46
N SER A 20 -10.82 -5.66 -14.15
CA SER A 20 -10.49 -6.72 -15.10
C SER A 20 -11.59 -7.76 -15.04
N THR A 21 -12.22 -7.94 -16.19
CA THR A 21 -13.13 -9.04 -16.47
C THR A 21 -12.32 -10.11 -17.20
N LEU A 22 -12.34 -11.32 -16.67
CA LEU A 22 -11.80 -12.46 -17.38
C LEU A 22 -12.80 -12.88 -18.44
N SER A 23 -12.38 -12.84 -19.70
CA SER A 23 -13.19 -13.36 -20.80
C SER A 23 -13.16 -14.89 -20.81
N GLU A 24 -14.19 -15.49 -21.37
CA GLU A 24 -14.24 -16.93 -21.61
C GLU A 24 -12.99 -17.38 -22.39
N ALA A 25 -12.20 -18.27 -21.79
CA ALA A 25 -11.11 -18.92 -22.51
C ALA A 25 -11.70 -20.04 -23.37
N LYS A 26 -11.43 -20.02 -24.69
CA LYS A 26 -11.98 -20.98 -25.66
C LYS A 26 -11.81 -22.45 -25.26
N ASP A 27 -10.72 -22.77 -24.56
CA ASP A 27 -10.36 -24.14 -24.17
C ASP A 27 -10.57 -24.41 -22.67
N PHE A 28 -11.34 -23.58 -21.98
CA PHE A 28 -11.62 -23.80 -20.57
C PHE A 28 -12.55 -25.01 -20.38
N PRO A 29 -12.19 -26.02 -19.56
CA PRO A 29 -12.97 -27.23 -19.42
C PRO A 29 -14.19 -27.00 -18.50
N PHE A 30 -15.20 -26.30 -19.01
CA PHE A 30 -16.42 -25.94 -18.27
C PHE A 30 -17.13 -27.14 -17.62
N PHE A 31 -16.98 -28.34 -18.20
CA PHE A 31 -17.58 -29.56 -17.66
C PHE A 31 -17.00 -29.99 -16.30
N LEU A 32 -15.83 -29.49 -15.90
CA LEU A 32 -15.18 -29.78 -14.62
C LEU A 32 -15.60 -28.84 -13.48
N VAL A 33 -16.21 -27.68 -13.79
CA VAL A 33 -16.50 -26.63 -12.81
C VAL A 33 -17.99 -26.49 -12.54
N LYS A 34 -18.32 -25.94 -11.36
CA LYS A 34 -19.69 -25.61 -10.98
C LYS A 34 -20.26 -24.56 -11.94
N ASN A 35 -21.54 -24.69 -12.27
CA ASN A 35 -22.28 -23.83 -13.20
C ASN A 35 -21.85 -23.89 -14.67
N ARG A 36 -20.88 -24.74 -15.04
CA ARG A 36 -20.49 -25.05 -16.44
C ARG A 36 -20.32 -23.79 -17.29
N GLU A 37 -21.06 -23.66 -18.38
CA GLU A 37 -21.04 -22.50 -19.28
C GLU A 37 -21.35 -21.17 -18.58
N LYS A 38 -22.00 -21.19 -17.40
CA LYS A 38 -22.22 -20.02 -16.55
C LYS A 38 -21.15 -19.86 -15.47
N TYR A 39 -19.97 -20.44 -15.67
CA TYR A 39 -18.86 -20.31 -14.73
C TYR A 39 -18.44 -18.84 -14.64
N ASN A 40 -18.48 -18.30 -13.43
CA ASN A 40 -18.02 -16.95 -13.17
C ASN A 40 -16.49 -16.96 -13.06
N PHE A 41 -15.81 -16.57 -14.13
CA PHE A 41 -14.35 -16.39 -14.12
C PHE A 41 -13.87 -15.36 -13.10
N GLY A 42 -14.79 -14.58 -12.55
CA GLY A 42 -14.51 -13.61 -11.52
C GLY A 42 -14.31 -12.23 -12.11
N TYR A 43 -14.65 -11.26 -11.27
CA TYR A 43 -14.34 -9.86 -11.46
C TYR A 43 -13.21 -9.53 -10.50
N SER A 44 -12.15 -8.89 -11.00
CA SER A 44 -11.12 -8.33 -10.12
C SER A 44 -11.09 -6.82 -10.29
N GLU A 45 -11.13 -6.14 -9.14
CA GLU A 45 -10.96 -4.70 -9.06
C GLU A 45 -9.71 -4.44 -8.22
N ARG A 46 -8.83 -3.58 -8.73
CA ARG A 46 -7.63 -3.16 -8.02
C ARG A 46 -7.58 -1.64 -7.96
N HIS A 47 -7.34 -1.12 -6.76
CA HIS A 47 -7.03 0.30 -6.57
C HIS A 47 -5.51 0.46 -6.52
N ILE A 48 -4.96 1.09 -7.55
CA ILE A 48 -3.52 1.25 -7.73
C ILE A 48 -3.14 2.68 -7.30
N PRO A 49 -2.32 2.85 -6.25
CA PRO A 49 -1.87 4.17 -5.84
C PRO A 49 -0.75 4.70 -6.75
N PHE A 50 -0.75 6.01 -6.95
CA PHE A 50 0.28 6.74 -7.69
C PHE A 50 0.70 8.01 -6.95
N TYR A 51 1.99 8.11 -6.64
CA TYR A 51 2.63 9.38 -6.31
C TYR A 51 3.14 10.01 -7.61
N ARG A 52 2.48 11.11 -8.00
CA ARG A 52 2.76 11.85 -9.25
C ARG A 52 3.55 13.13 -8.98
N ASN A 53 4.04 13.78 -10.03
CA ASN A 53 4.84 15.01 -9.95
C ASN A 53 6.09 14.82 -9.08
N LEU A 54 6.79 13.72 -9.32
CA LEU A 54 8.13 13.41 -8.84
C LEU A 54 9.02 13.27 -10.10
N THR A 55 10.33 13.14 -9.92
CA THR A 55 11.24 12.82 -11.03
C THR A 55 10.80 11.56 -11.77
N GLU A 56 10.33 10.56 -11.03
CA GLU A 56 9.70 9.34 -11.54
C GLU A 56 8.47 9.00 -10.69
N ASN A 57 7.40 8.51 -11.33
CA ASN A 57 6.20 8.12 -10.61
C ASN A 57 6.48 6.90 -9.72
N ILE A 58 6.02 6.95 -8.46
CA ILE A 58 5.97 5.76 -7.60
C ILE A 58 4.55 5.22 -7.68
N TRP A 59 4.39 3.95 -8.04
CA TRP A 59 3.09 3.33 -8.22
C TRP A 59 3.09 1.84 -7.89
N GLY A 60 1.92 1.20 -7.93
CA GLY A 60 1.77 -0.23 -7.67
C GLY A 60 2.16 -0.59 -6.23
N MET A 61 2.81 -1.75 -6.05
CA MET A 61 3.20 -2.26 -4.74
C MET A 61 4.12 -1.31 -3.98
N THR A 62 5.06 -0.66 -4.69
CA THR A 62 5.97 0.31 -4.07
C THR A 62 5.19 1.47 -3.45
N ALA A 63 4.21 2.03 -4.16
CA ALA A 63 3.37 3.11 -3.62
C ALA A 63 2.48 2.65 -2.46
N ILE A 64 2.00 1.40 -2.46
CA ILE A 64 1.25 0.83 -1.33
C ILE A 64 2.15 0.79 -0.07
N PHE A 65 3.37 0.28 -0.20
CA PHE A 65 4.29 0.20 0.92
C PHE A 65 4.73 1.58 1.39
N THR A 66 5.01 2.50 0.47
CA THR A 66 5.34 3.90 0.80
C THR A 66 4.22 4.56 1.59
N HIS A 67 2.97 4.44 1.13
CA HIS A 67 1.82 5.04 1.81
C HIS A 67 1.59 4.44 3.20
N ARG A 68 1.74 3.13 3.35
CA ARG A 68 1.65 2.48 4.66
C ARG A 68 2.77 2.92 5.60
N PHE A 69 3.99 3.03 5.09
CA PHE A 69 5.14 3.51 5.85
C PHE A 69 4.93 4.96 6.35
N THR A 70 4.49 5.86 5.48
CA THR A 70 4.23 7.26 5.87
C THR A 70 3.10 7.37 6.89
N ASN A 71 2.07 6.53 6.80
CA ASN A 71 1.00 6.49 7.80
C ASN A 71 1.48 6.01 9.16
N ILE A 72 2.39 5.01 9.20
CA ILE A 72 3.02 4.56 10.44
C ILE A 72 3.85 5.69 11.07
N LEU A 73 4.62 6.43 10.28
CA LEU A 73 5.40 7.57 10.78
C LEU A 73 4.52 8.67 11.36
N LYS A 74 3.43 9.04 10.68
CA LYS A 74 2.44 10.03 11.16
C LYS A 74 1.79 9.59 12.48
N ASP A 75 1.41 8.32 12.57
CA ASP A 75 0.82 7.74 13.79
C ASP A 75 1.83 7.77 14.96
N LEU A 76 3.08 7.37 14.72
CA LEU A 76 4.14 7.45 15.72
C LEU A 76 4.39 8.89 16.18
N GLU A 77 4.49 9.84 15.26
CA GLU A 77 4.66 11.26 15.59
C GLU A 77 3.50 11.79 16.46
N SER A 78 2.25 11.44 16.10
CA SER A 78 1.08 11.83 16.89
C SER A 78 1.09 11.22 18.30
N LYS A 79 1.48 9.96 18.43
CA LYS A 79 1.56 9.25 19.72
C LYS A 79 2.72 9.74 20.58
N LEU A 80 3.84 10.12 19.96
CA LEU A 80 4.98 10.73 20.66
C LEU A 80 4.56 12.08 21.26
N LYS A 81 3.96 12.96 20.45
CA LYS A 81 3.45 14.28 20.88
C LYS A 81 2.39 14.21 21.99
N ILE A 82 1.63 13.12 22.08
CA ILE A 82 0.65 12.89 23.16
C ILE A 82 1.33 12.45 24.48
N ASN A 83 2.55 11.92 24.40
CA ASN A 83 3.12 11.08 25.45
C ASN A 83 4.59 11.44 25.76
N ASP A 84 4.98 12.69 25.47
CA ASP A 84 6.36 13.19 25.31
C ASP A 84 7.33 12.83 26.46
N ASN A 85 6.87 12.52 27.67
CA ASN A 85 7.78 12.16 28.78
C ASN A 85 8.10 10.65 28.89
N ILE A 86 7.24 9.75 28.41
CA ILE A 86 7.42 8.29 28.65
C ILE A 86 8.05 7.59 27.46
N VAL A 87 7.78 8.06 26.23
CA VAL A 87 8.21 7.34 25.03
C VAL A 87 9.65 7.67 24.62
N ILE A 88 10.13 8.90 24.85
CA ILE A 88 11.55 9.24 24.68
C ILE A 88 12.42 8.34 25.58
N PHE A 89 11.99 8.11 26.82
CA PHE A 89 12.67 7.23 27.76
C PHE A 89 12.74 5.78 27.25
N LEU A 90 11.65 5.23 26.72
CA LEU A 90 11.60 3.85 26.21
C LEU A 90 12.40 3.64 24.91
N ILE A 91 12.45 4.64 24.03
CA ILE A 91 13.24 4.59 22.78
C ILE A 91 14.74 4.62 23.10
N LEU A 92 15.17 5.50 24.02
CA LEU A 92 16.56 5.54 24.48
C LEU A 92 16.97 4.21 25.14
N VAL A 93 16.12 3.62 25.98
CA VAL A 93 16.38 2.32 26.61
C VAL A 93 16.47 1.20 25.58
N LYS A 94 15.63 1.18 24.54
CA LYS A 94 15.73 0.18 23.46
C LYS A 94 17.00 0.32 22.62
N LEU A 95 17.47 1.54 22.39
CA LEU A 95 18.71 1.82 21.65
C LEU A 95 19.96 1.49 22.48
N LEU A 96 19.93 1.68 23.80
CA LEU A 96 21.03 1.36 24.72
C LEU A 96 21.18 -0.13 25.06
N ILE A 97 20.15 -0.95 24.83
CA ILE A 97 20.21 -2.41 25.06
C ILE A 97 20.70 -3.17 23.81
N TRP A 98 20.82 -2.48 22.66
CA TRP A 98 21.30 -3.05 21.40
C TRP A 98 22.63 -2.43 20.92
N TYR A 99 23.45 -1.98 21.85
CA TYR A 99 24.90 -1.75 21.73
C TYR A 99 25.58 -2.16 23.04
#